data_AF-A0A6I7X4S6-F1
#
_entry.id   AF-A0A6I7X4S6-F1
#
_cell.length_a   1.000
_cell.length_b   1.000
_cell.length_c   1.000
_cell.angle_alpha   90.00
_cell.angle_beta   90.00
_cell.angle_gamma   90.00
#
_symmetry.space_group_name_H-M   'P 1'
#
loop_
_entity.id
_entity.type
_entity.pdbx_description
1 polymer ?
#
loop_
_entity_poly.entity_id
_entity_poly.type
_entity_poly.pdbx_seq_one_letter_code
_entity_poly.pdbx_strand_id
1 'polypeptide(L)'
;MISNELESATHWWFVERRKDSFNESMYTVLPFIFKNLDALYIITRNIPREWTKNELLRGRVNGTRSKKIILPNSLVDYINLRSSLSFVSDLHLLLKTLIEEGNLMDLEEPIEHLYNEISKFRDVRNFFTHLDERLLKLEKHGVSGKNTANCGIEYGEDAVECFHLVLSGNKIHFTQNKKLLEAEVGRDAFNAIFRSCRGVYEVLINHRIHATNYKSFKEIYSID
;
A
#
# COMPACT_ATOMS: atom_id res chain seq x y z
N MET A 1 -20.54 -1.53 -0.31
CA MET A 1 -19.22 -1.79 0.28
C MET A 1 -19.14 -3.27 0.59
N ILE A 2 -18.02 -3.91 0.29
CA ILE A 2 -17.89 -5.37 0.23
C ILE A 2 -18.09 -6.02 1.61
N SER A 3 -17.68 -5.31 2.68
CA SER A 3 -17.70 -5.78 4.07
C SER A 3 -19.07 -6.29 4.56
N ASN A 4 -20.17 -5.65 4.17
CA ASN A 4 -21.51 -6.06 4.63
C ASN A 4 -22.00 -7.38 3.99
N GLU A 5 -21.61 -7.66 2.75
CA GLU A 5 -21.97 -8.90 2.06
C GLU A 5 -20.98 -10.02 2.41
N LEU A 6 -19.73 -9.66 2.72
CA LEU A 6 -18.66 -10.59 3.08
C LEU A 6 -18.73 -11.12 4.48
N GLU A 7 -19.25 -10.40 5.46
CA GLU A 7 -19.35 -10.95 6.82
C GLU A 7 -20.20 -12.24 6.80
N SER A 8 -21.30 -12.24 6.06
CA SER A 8 -22.12 -13.43 5.85
C SER A 8 -21.44 -14.47 4.96
N ALA A 9 -20.83 -14.09 3.84
CA ALA A 9 -20.13 -15.04 2.96
C ALA A 9 -18.97 -15.74 3.69
N THR A 10 -18.18 -14.97 4.42
CA THR A 10 -17.06 -15.43 5.24
C THR A 10 -17.55 -16.39 6.32
N HIS A 11 -18.60 -16.01 7.06
CA HIS A 11 -19.22 -16.88 8.06
C HIS A 11 -19.62 -18.24 7.47
N TRP A 12 -20.37 -18.24 6.35
CA TRP A 12 -20.85 -19.48 5.75
C TRP A 12 -19.73 -20.34 5.16
N TRP A 13 -18.77 -19.70 4.47
CA TRP A 13 -17.56 -20.36 3.96
C TRP A 13 -16.80 -21.08 5.08
N PHE A 14 -16.67 -20.45 6.25
CA PHE A 14 -16.07 -21.05 7.44
C PHE A 14 -16.90 -22.22 7.99
N VAL A 15 -18.22 -22.09 8.05
CA VAL A 15 -19.09 -23.16 8.56
C VAL A 15 -18.93 -24.44 7.73
N GLU A 16 -18.74 -24.35 6.40
CA GLU A 16 -18.52 -25.54 5.57
C GLU A 16 -17.23 -26.27 5.91
N ARG A 17 -16.17 -25.51 6.22
CA ARG A 17 -14.79 -25.98 6.33
C ARG A 17 -14.32 -26.18 7.77
N ARG A 18 -15.19 -25.89 8.75
CA ARG A 18 -14.90 -26.02 10.20
C ARG A 18 -14.43 -27.42 10.61
N LYS A 19 -14.76 -28.45 9.82
CA LYS A 19 -14.36 -29.84 10.08
C LYS A 19 -12.97 -30.20 9.54
N ASP A 20 -12.46 -29.44 8.57
CA ASP A 20 -11.27 -29.83 7.80
C ASP A 20 -9.98 -29.22 8.38
N SER A 21 -10.08 -28.04 9.00
CA SER A 21 -9.08 -27.45 9.92
C SER A 21 -9.55 -26.05 10.33
N PHE A 22 -9.36 -25.64 11.59
CA PHE A 22 -9.89 -24.35 12.07
C PHE A 22 -8.76 -23.38 12.38
N ASN A 23 -8.65 -22.31 11.59
CA ASN A 23 -7.88 -21.12 11.98
C ASN A 23 -8.88 -20.05 12.49
N GLU A 24 -8.83 -19.77 13.79
CA GLU A 24 -9.75 -18.80 14.44
C GLU A 24 -9.48 -17.36 14.00
N SER A 25 -8.21 -17.00 13.81
CA SER A 25 -7.81 -15.66 13.36
C SER A 25 -8.40 -15.33 12.00
N MET A 26 -8.55 -16.33 11.15
CA MET A 26 -9.22 -16.24 9.87
C MET A 26 -10.68 -15.72 9.97
N TYR A 27 -11.40 -16.05 11.06
CA TYR A 27 -12.75 -15.55 11.32
C TYR A 27 -12.78 -14.07 11.73
N THR A 28 -11.74 -13.58 12.40
CA THR A 28 -11.70 -12.22 12.96
C THR A 28 -10.94 -11.23 12.07
N VAL A 29 -9.85 -11.67 11.45
CA VAL A 29 -8.93 -10.86 10.65
C VAL A 29 -9.46 -10.67 9.22
N LEU A 30 -10.04 -11.70 8.59
CA LEU A 30 -10.49 -11.60 7.20
C LEU A 30 -11.59 -10.54 7.00
N PRO A 31 -12.65 -10.46 7.83
CA PRO A 31 -13.60 -9.35 7.75
C PRO A 31 -12.95 -7.98 7.97
N PHE A 32 -11.93 -7.91 8.83
CA PHE A 32 -11.20 -6.67 9.10
C PHE A 32 -10.32 -6.24 7.92
N ILE A 33 -9.70 -7.19 7.20
CA ILE A 33 -9.00 -6.94 5.93
C ILE A 33 -9.95 -6.29 4.93
N PHE A 34 -11.17 -6.81 4.77
CA PHE A 34 -12.15 -6.24 3.84
C PHE A 34 -12.67 -4.86 4.25
N LYS A 35 -12.82 -4.58 5.55
CA LYS A 35 -13.13 -3.22 6.03
C LYS A 35 -12.02 -2.22 5.67
N ASN A 36 -10.75 -2.63 5.80
CA ASN A 36 -9.61 -1.80 5.41
C ASN A 36 -9.51 -1.62 3.88
N LEU A 37 -9.82 -2.66 3.09
CA LEU A 37 -9.89 -2.57 1.63
C LEU A 37 -11.01 -1.62 1.17
N ASP A 38 -12.19 -1.69 1.80
CA ASP A 38 -13.31 -0.78 1.54
C ASP A 38 -12.91 0.68 1.82
N ALA A 39 -12.26 0.94 2.96
CA ALA A 39 -11.76 2.26 3.32
C ALA A 39 -10.68 2.76 2.35
N LEU A 40 -9.71 1.90 2.01
CA LEU A 40 -8.68 2.19 1.03
C LEU A 40 -9.29 2.52 -0.35
N TYR A 41 -10.31 1.78 -0.77
CA TYR A 41 -11.00 2.03 -2.03
C TYR A 41 -11.64 3.42 -2.07
N ILE A 42 -12.41 3.78 -1.04
CA ILE A 42 -13.04 5.10 -0.92
C ILE A 42 -12.00 6.21 -1.07
N ILE A 43 -10.88 6.10 -0.35
CA ILE A 43 -9.85 7.14 -0.34
C ILE A 43 -9.12 7.21 -1.68
N THR A 44 -8.79 6.06 -2.27
CA THR A 44 -8.04 6.03 -3.54
C THR A 44 -8.85 6.54 -4.72
N ARG A 45 -10.19 6.56 -4.66
CA ARG A 45 -11.03 7.24 -5.66
C ARG A 45 -10.80 8.76 -5.69
N ASN A 46 -10.35 9.34 -4.58
CA ASN A 46 -10.05 10.77 -4.47
C ASN A 46 -8.61 11.13 -4.87
N ILE A 47 -7.74 10.14 -5.11
CA ILE A 47 -6.39 10.37 -5.63
C ILE A 47 -6.49 10.87 -7.07
N PRO A 48 -5.88 12.00 -7.45
CA PRO A 48 -5.91 12.49 -8.83
C PRO A 48 -5.24 11.50 -9.80
N ARG A 49 -5.56 11.59 -11.09
CA ARG A 49 -4.94 10.73 -12.12
C ARG A 49 -3.41 10.88 -12.14
N GLU A 50 -2.95 12.11 -11.98
CA GLU A 50 -1.57 12.47 -11.73
C GLU A 50 -1.55 13.47 -10.58
N TRP A 51 -0.63 13.30 -9.63
CA TRP A 51 -0.42 14.29 -8.60
C TRP A 51 0.14 15.58 -9.22
N THR A 52 -0.24 16.73 -8.65
CA THR A 52 0.17 18.04 -9.14
C THR A 52 1.69 18.11 -9.30
N LYS A 53 2.16 18.48 -10.49
CA LYS A 53 3.59 18.68 -10.77
C LYS A 53 4.09 19.83 -9.91
N ASN A 54 5.02 19.54 -9.02
CA ASN A 54 5.74 20.57 -8.30
C ASN A 54 6.87 21.11 -9.19
N GLU A 55 6.77 22.36 -9.65
CA GLU A 55 7.79 22.96 -10.53
C GLU A 55 9.18 23.06 -9.86
N LEU A 56 9.23 23.00 -8.52
CA LEU A 56 10.44 23.00 -7.68
C LEU A 56 11.24 21.68 -7.70
N LEU A 57 10.82 20.68 -8.47
CA LEU A 57 11.45 19.35 -8.51
C LEU A 57 12.92 19.40 -8.95
N ARG A 58 13.23 20.19 -9.97
CA ARG A 58 14.58 20.30 -10.52
C ARG A 58 15.43 21.18 -9.63
N GLY A 59 16.60 20.68 -9.25
CA GLY A 59 17.54 21.45 -8.47
C GLY A 59 18.76 20.63 -8.13
N ARG A 60 19.92 21.31 -8.16
CA ARG A 60 21.18 20.74 -7.73
C ARG A 60 21.28 20.81 -6.21
N VAL A 61 21.56 19.69 -5.58
CA VAL A 61 21.82 19.58 -4.14
C VAL A 61 23.33 19.42 -3.97
N ASN A 62 23.96 20.46 -3.45
CA ASN A 62 25.38 20.49 -3.11
C ASN A 62 25.53 20.74 -1.60
N GLY A 63 26.72 20.44 -1.07
CA GLY A 63 27.07 20.64 0.33
C GLY A 63 26.55 19.55 1.28
N THR A 64 26.55 19.88 2.57
CA THR A 64 26.36 18.90 3.65
C THR A 64 24.94 18.96 4.22
N ARG A 65 24.30 17.79 4.38
CA ARG A 65 23.04 17.57 5.10
C ARG A 65 21.85 18.37 4.58
N SER A 66 21.85 18.73 3.30
CA SER A 66 20.71 19.37 2.64
C SER A 66 19.48 18.46 2.66
N LYS A 67 18.30 19.04 2.89
CA LYS A 67 17.01 18.32 2.92
C LYS A 67 16.06 18.94 1.90
N LYS A 68 15.48 18.11 1.04
CA LYS A 68 14.46 18.54 0.06
C LYS A 68 13.18 17.74 0.24
N ILE A 69 12.12 18.38 0.71
CA ILE A 69 10.80 17.75 0.93
C ILE A 69 9.78 18.44 0.02
N ILE A 70 9.17 17.67 -0.87
CA ILE A 70 8.17 18.15 -1.82
C ILE A 70 7.03 17.11 -1.83
N LEU A 71 5.94 17.45 -1.16
CA LEU A 71 4.73 16.61 -1.05
C LEU A 71 3.54 17.37 -1.65
N PRO A 72 2.33 16.77 -1.75
CA PRO A 72 1.17 17.51 -2.23
C PRO A 72 0.94 18.80 -1.42
N ASN A 73 0.74 19.93 -2.11
CA ASN A 73 0.44 21.22 -1.47
C ASN A 73 -1.00 21.28 -0.94
N SER A 74 -1.92 20.54 -1.57
CA SER A 74 -3.29 20.40 -1.11
C SER A 74 -3.33 19.51 0.13
N LEU A 75 -3.91 20.01 1.22
CA LEU A 75 -4.14 19.25 2.44
C LEU A 75 -4.95 17.99 2.17
N VAL A 76 -5.96 18.08 1.30
CA VAL A 76 -6.81 16.94 0.92
C VAL A 76 -5.99 15.86 0.23
N ASP A 77 -5.12 16.24 -0.71
CA ASP A 77 -4.25 15.31 -1.42
C ASP A 77 -3.23 14.66 -0.48
N TYR A 78 -2.67 15.43 0.45
CA TYR A 78 -1.77 14.91 1.46
C TYR A 78 -2.47 13.91 2.40
N ILE A 79 -3.68 14.22 2.86
CA ILE A 79 -4.50 13.30 3.66
C ILE A 79 -4.77 12.02 2.88
N ASN A 80 -5.24 12.12 1.63
CA ASN A 80 -5.50 10.95 0.80
C ASN A 80 -4.26 10.06 0.66
N LEU A 81 -3.10 10.66 0.35
CA LEU A 81 -1.84 9.92 0.24
C LEU A 81 -1.46 9.23 1.55
N ARG A 82 -1.47 9.97 2.67
CA ARG A 82 -1.06 9.43 3.99
C ARG A 82 -2.01 8.32 4.43
N SER A 83 -3.32 8.54 4.31
CA SER A 83 -4.32 7.54 4.66
C SER A 83 -4.21 6.29 3.80
N SER A 84 -4.04 6.42 2.48
CA SER A 84 -3.83 5.24 1.61
C SER A 84 -2.60 4.42 2.02
N LEU A 85 -1.48 5.08 2.31
CA LEU A 85 -0.28 4.37 2.77
C LEU A 85 -0.47 3.70 4.13
N SER A 86 -1.21 4.32 5.05
CA SER A 86 -1.58 3.74 6.34
C SER A 86 -2.43 2.48 6.16
N PHE A 87 -3.51 2.54 5.37
CA PHE A 87 -4.35 1.36 5.12
C PHE A 87 -3.60 0.21 4.45
N VAL A 88 -2.71 0.50 3.50
CA VAL A 88 -1.84 -0.53 2.89
C VAL A 88 -0.90 -1.14 3.94
N SER A 89 -0.45 -0.36 4.93
CA SER A 89 0.36 -0.87 6.04
C SER A 89 -0.42 -1.80 6.96
N ASP A 90 -1.64 -1.42 7.31
CA ASP A 90 -2.52 -2.24 8.15
C ASP A 90 -2.85 -3.55 7.43
N LEU A 91 -3.25 -3.48 6.15
CA LEU A 91 -3.51 -4.67 5.33
C LEU A 91 -2.31 -5.61 5.24
N HIS A 92 -1.11 -5.08 5.05
CA HIS A 92 0.09 -5.89 5.02
C HIS A 92 0.30 -6.66 6.32
N LEU A 93 0.13 -6.00 7.47
CA LEU A 93 0.31 -6.65 8.77
C LEU A 93 -0.75 -7.73 8.98
N LEU A 94 -2.01 -7.44 8.68
CA LEU A 94 -3.12 -8.40 8.81
C LEU A 94 -2.92 -9.64 7.93
N LEU A 95 -2.55 -9.44 6.65
CA LEU A 95 -2.28 -10.54 5.73
C LEU A 95 -1.06 -11.35 6.16
N LYS A 96 0.00 -10.67 6.59
CA LYS A 96 1.20 -11.34 7.09
C LYS A 96 0.87 -12.23 8.28
N THR A 97 0.08 -11.75 9.24
CA THR A 97 -0.37 -12.54 10.39
C THR A 97 -1.15 -13.78 9.95
N LEU A 98 -2.09 -13.64 9.02
CA LEU A 98 -2.84 -14.78 8.49
C LEU A 98 -1.93 -15.82 7.83
N ILE A 99 -0.97 -15.37 7.03
CA ILE A 99 0.00 -16.26 6.36
C ILE A 99 0.88 -16.98 7.38
N GLU A 100 1.37 -16.29 8.40
CA GLU A 100 2.24 -16.86 9.45
C GLU A 100 1.53 -17.87 10.34
N GLU A 101 0.23 -17.67 10.62
CA GLU A 101 -0.59 -18.64 11.35
C GLU A 101 -0.94 -19.89 10.52
N GLY A 102 -0.90 -19.76 9.19
CA GLY A 102 -1.09 -20.85 8.24
C GLY A 102 -2.52 -21.38 8.19
N ASN A 103 -2.67 -22.53 7.53
CA ASN A 103 -3.96 -23.22 7.38
C ASN A 103 -5.05 -22.37 6.69
N LEU A 104 -4.70 -21.75 5.56
CA LEU A 104 -5.58 -20.87 4.79
C LEU A 104 -6.47 -21.62 3.78
N MET A 105 -6.26 -22.92 3.59
CA MET A 105 -7.04 -23.76 2.66
C MET A 105 -7.08 -23.16 1.24
N ASP A 106 -8.26 -23.17 0.60
CA ASP A 106 -8.52 -22.57 -0.72
C ASP A 106 -8.17 -21.07 -0.81
N LEU A 107 -7.94 -20.39 0.33
CA LEU A 107 -7.55 -18.97 0.36
C LEU A 107 -6.04 -18.73 0.35
N GLU A 108 -5.20 -19.78 0.44
CA GLU A 108 -3.75 -19.63 0.51
C GLU A 108 -3.18 -18.85 -0.68
N GLU A 109 -3.38 -19.34 -1.90
CA GLU A 109 -2.90 -18.67 -3.11
C GLU A 109 -3.50 -17.26 -3.30
N PRO A 110 -4.82 -17.03 -3.16
CA PRO A 110 -5.39 -15.68 -3.24
C PRO A 110 -4.86 -14.70 -2.18
N ILE A 111 -4.65 -15.14 -0.94
CA ILE A 111 -4.11 -14.31 0.15
C ILE A 111 -2.65 -13.97 -0.13
N GLU A 112 -1.83 -14.94 -0.56
CA GLU A 112 -0.44 -14.70 -0.94
C GLU A 112 -0.33 -13.72 -2.12
N HIS A 113 -1.18 -13.88 -3.14
CA HIS A 113 -1.21 -12.96 -4.28
C HIS A 113 -1.56 -11.52 -3.85
N LEU A 114 -2.57 -11.35 -2.99
CA LEU A 114 -2.92 -10.05 -2.42
C LEU A 114 -1.78 -9.47 -1.56
N TYR A 115 -1.13 -10.31 -0.74
CA TYR A 115 0.01 -9.91 0.09
C TYR A 115 1.20 -9.44 -0.76
N ASN A 116 1.49 -10.12 -1.86
CA ASN A 116 2.56 -9.76 -2.78
C ASN A 116 2.32 -8.39 -3.43
N GLU A 117 1.08 -8.09 -3.85
CA GLU A 117 0.74 -6.77 -4.38
C GLU A 117 0.89 -5.65 -3.35
N ILE A 118 0.40 -5.88 -2.13
CA ILE A 118 0.52 -4.92 -1.02
C ILE A 118 1.98 -4.73 -0.60
N SER A 119 2.82 -5.75 -0.75
CA SER A 119 4.25 -5.72 -0.44
C SER A 119 5.05 -4.81 -1.37
N LYS A 120 4.55 -4.46 -2.55
CA LYS A 120 5.19 -3.47 -3.44
C LYS A 120 5.30 -2.08 -2.79
N PHE A 121 4.47 -1.79 -1.79
CA PHE A 121 4.50 -0.54 -1.03
C PHE A 121 5.40 -0.61 0.23
N ARG A 122 6.09 -1.72 0.47
CA ARG A 122 6.86 -1.95 1.71
C ARG A 122 7.85 -0.82 2.01
N ASP A 123 8.65 -0.42 1.02
CA ASP A 123 9.71 0.55 1.25
C ASP A 123 9.16 1.94 1.58
N VAL A 124 8.15 2.40 0.83
CA VAL A 124 7.52 3.71 1.09
C VAL A 124 6.77 3.72 2.41
N ARG A 125 6.07 2.64 2.77
CA ARG A 125 5.41 2.51 4.07
C ARG A 125 6.41 2.57 5.21
N ASN A 126 7.45 1.74 5.17
CA ASN A 126 8.51 1.72 6.19
C ASN A 126 9.21 3.07 6.30
N PHE A 127 9.41 3.74 5.17
CA PHE A 127 9.98 5.08 5.14
C PHE A 127 9.12 6.08 5.92
N PHE A 128 7.81 6.11 5.67
CA PHE A 128 6.90 7.03 6.38
C PHE A 128 6.70 6.67 7.85
N THR A 129 6.70 5.38 8.21
CA THR A 129 6.59 4.93 9.61
C THR A 129 7.78 5.40 10.45
N HIS A 130 8.97 5.51 9.86
CA HIS A 130 10.21 5.91 10.53
C HIS A 130 10.76 7.25 10.02
N LEU A 131 9.87 8.15 9.59
CA LEU A 131 10.25 9.41 8.94
C LEU A 131 11.13 10.28 9.86
N ASP A 132 10.90 10.25 11.16
CA ASP A 132 11.71 10.88 12.20
C ASP A 132 13.16 10.36 12.18
N GLU A 133 13.35 9.04 12.20
CA GLU A 133 14.67 8.40 12.11
C GLU A 133 15.37 8.82 10.82
N ARG A 134 14.64 8.81 9.68
CA ARG A 134 15.19 9.16 8.36
C ARG A 134 15.62 10.62 8.27
N LEU A 135 14.90 11.54 8.94
CA LEU A 135 15.21 12.96 8.94
C LEU A 135 16.32 13.36 9.93
N LEU A 136 16.50 12.59 11.01
CA LEU A 136 17.48 12.88 12.06
C LEU A 136 18.82 12.18 11.85
N LYS A 137 18.83 10.98 11.26
CA LYS A 137 20.04 10.16 11.05
C LYS A 137 20.50 10.17 9.59
N LEU A 138 20.90 11.34 9.11
CA LEU A 138 21.30 11.55 7.72
C LEU A 138 22.58 10.78 7.33
N GLU A 139 23.48 10.54 8.27
CA GLU A 139 24.66 9.70 8.11
C GLU A 139 24.33 8.24 7.73
N LYS A 140 23.14 7.78 8.14
CA LYS A 140 22.63 6.44 7.83
C LYS A 140 21.78 6.41 6.57
N HIS A 141 21.01 7.47 6.30
CA HIS A 141 19.95 7.44 5.28
C HIS A 141 20.17 8.38 4.09
N GLY A 142 20.88 9.48 4.29
CA GLY A 142 21.21 10.44 3.25
C GLY A 142 22.19 9.88 2.24
N VAL A 143 22.22 10.51 1.07
CA VAL A 143 23.09 10.17 -0.06
C VAL A 143 24.25 11.14 -0.11
N SER A 144 25.44 10.61 -0.41
CA SER A 144 26.66 11.38 -0.60
C SER A 144 27.25 11.11 -1.97
N GLY A 145 28.01 12.08 -2.49
CA GLY A 145 28.66 12.03 -3.78
C GLY A 145 27.70 12.25 -4.96
N LYS A 146 28.30 12.26 -6.16
CA LYS A 146 27.60 12.56 -7.40
C LYS A 146 26.58 11.48 -7.74
N ASN A 147 25.32 11.89 -7.88
CA ASN A 147 24.22 11.00 -8.24
C ASN A 147 23.06 11.79 -8.85
N THR A 148 22.12 11.11 -9.50
CA THR A 148 20.93 11.75 -10.07
C THR A 148 19.72 10.88 -9.80
N ALA A 149 18.73 11.44 -9.11
CA ALA A 149 17.47 10.77 -8.86
C ALA A 149 16.55 10.88 -10.08
N ASN A 150 15.70 9.87 -10.28
CA ASN A 150 14.72 9.83 -11.39
C ASN A 150 13.74 11.02 -11.39
N CYS A 151 13.56 11.70 -10.26
CA CYS A 151 12.77 12.94 -10.15
C CYS A 151 13.51 14.22 -10.59
N GLY A 152 14.75 14.11 -11.09
CA GLY A 152 15.55 15.24 -11.58
C GLY A 152 16.31 16.01 -10.48
N ILE A 153 16.50 15.40 -9.30
CA ILE A 153 17.43 15.93 -8.29
C ILE A 153 18.84 15.48 -8.64
N GLU A 154 19.74 16.44 -8.80
CA GLU A 154 21.15 16.19 -9.10
C GLU A 154 21.98 16.45 -7.84
N TYR A 155 22.72 15.44 -7.39
CA TYR A 155 23.67 15.55 -6.29
C TYR A 155 25.06 15.88 -6.83
N GLY A 156 25.68 16.93 -6.28
CA GLY A 156 27.06 17.30 -6.58
C GLY A 156 28.09 16.31 -6.04
N GLU A 157 29.34 16.45 -6.49
CA GLU A 157 30.47 15.66 -5.97
C GLU A 157 30.73 15.94 -4.48
N ASP A 158 30.39 17.14 -4.02
CA ASP A 158 30.51 17.62 -2.65
C ASP A 158 29.26 17.33 -1.79
N ALA A 159 28.25 16.64 -2.33
CA ALA A 159 27.06 16.26 -1.57
C ALA A 159 27.45 15.29 -0.44
N VAL A 160 27.07 15.60 0.79
CA VAL A 160 27.34 14.75 1.96
C VAL A 160 26.06 14.59 2.76
N GLU A 161 25.59 13.35 2.90
CA GLU A 161 24.44 13.00 3.75
C GLU A 161 23.15 13.75 3.37
N CYS A 162 22.93 14.00 2.08
CA CYS A 162 21.80 14.77 1.58
C CYS A 162 20.52 13.92 1.50
N PHE A 163 19.37 14.50 1.84
CA PHE A 163 18.09 13.83 1.95
C PHE A 163 17.07 14.39 0.98
N HIS A 164 16.22 13.52 0.41
CA HIS A 164 15.01 13.97 -0.25
C HIS A 164 13.81 13.08 0.07
N LEU A 165 12.62 13.69 0.02
CA LEU A 165 11.32 13.05 -0.01
C LEU A 165 10.43 13.84 -0.97
N VAL A 166 10.12 13.26 -2.12
CA VAL A 166 9.56 14.01 -3.24
C VAL A 166 8.50 13.19 -3.96
N LEU A 167 7.28 13.73 -4.05
CA LEU A 167 6.25 13.23 -4.94
C LEU A 167 6.38 13.91 -6.31
N SER A 168 6.62 13.10 -7.36
CA SER A 168 6.74 13.55 -8.75
C SER A 168 5.92 12.64 -9.65
N GLY A 169 4.89 13.20 -10.29
CA GLY A 169 3.89 12.39 -10.98
C GLY A 169 3.26 11.40 -10.00
N ASN A 170 3.21 10.12 -10.36
CA ASN A 170 2.65 9.05 -9.53
C ASN A 170 3.66 8.33 -8.64
N LYS A 171 4.89 8.84 -8.51
CA LYS A 171 5.94 8.22 -7.70
C LYS A 171 6.38 9.08 -6.53
N ILE A 172 6.58 8.45 -5.38
CA ILE A 172 7.36 9.02 -4.28
C ILE A 172 8.80 8.58 -4.45
N HIS A 173 9.70 9.54 -4.59
CA HIS A 173 11.14 9.38 -4.59
C HIS A 173 11.67 9.75 -3.20
N PHE A 174 12.54 8.93 -2.64
CA PHE A 174 13.05 9.14 -1.28
C PHE A 174 14.44 8.55 -1.09
N THR A 175 15.20 9.16 -0.17
CA THR A 175 16.51 8.65 0.25
C THR A 175 16.38 7.72 1.45
N GLN A 176 16.83 6.48 1.31
CA GLN A 176 16.88 5.53 2.43
C GLN A 176 18.11 4.63 2.31
N ASN A 177 18.79 4.45 3.44
CA ASN A 177 19.97 3.57 3.56
C ASN A 177 21.04 3.89 2.50
N LYS A 178 21.30 5.19 2.28
CA LYS A 178 22.24 5.70 1.27
C LYS A 178 21.87 5.39 -0.18
N LYS A 179 20.61 5.02 -0.43
CA LYS A 179 20.07 4.75 -1.77
C LYS A 179 18.99 5.76 -2.13
N LEU A 180 18.83 5.96 -3.43
CA LEU A 180 17.70 6.66 -4.03
C LEU A 180 16.66 5.59 -4.37
N LEU A 181 15.50 5.66 -3.71
CA LEU A 181 14.39 4.72 -3.91
C LEU A 181 13.20 5.45 -4.50
N GLU A 182 12.31 4.69 -5.12
CA GLU A 182 11.03 5.19 -5.60
C GLU A 182 9.92 4.16 -5.39
N ALA A 183 8.69 4.64 -5.22
CA ALA A 183 7.50 3.81 -5.10
C ALA A 183 6.33 4.45 -5.84
N GLU A 184 5.59 3.64 -6.60
CA GLU A 184 4.34 4.03 -7.24
C GLU A 184 3.24 4.21 -6.19
N VAL A 185 2.59 5.37 -6.21
CA VAL A 185 1.47 5.77 -5.35
C VAL A 185 0.35 6.43 -6.16
N GLY A 186 0.32 6.18 -7.47
CA GLY A 186 -0.80 6.56 -8.34
C GLY A 186 -2.03 5.69 -8.09
N ARG A 187 -3.19 6.15 -8.58
CA ARG A 187 -4.46 5.42 -8.49
C ARG A 187 -4.33 3.99 -9.04
N ASP A 188 -3.57 3.78 -10.11
CA ASP A 188 -3.39 2.47 -10.73
C ASP A 188 -2.60 1.48 -9.88
N ALA A 189 -1.64 1.97 -9.08
CA ALA A 189 -0.90 1.12 -8.15
C ALA A 189 -1.85 0.56 -7.07
N PHE A 190 -2.80 1.37 -6.58
CA PHE A 190 -3.84 0.89 -5.66
C PHE A 190 -4.90 0.03 -6.36
N ASN A 191 -5.23 0.30 -7.64
CA ASN A 191 -6.14 -0.56 -8.42
C ASN A 191 -5.63 -2.00 -8.51
N ALA A 192 -4.32 -2.22 -8.59
CA ALA A 192 -3.74 -3.56 -8.58
C ALA A 192 -4.08 -4.35 -7.31
N ILE A 193 -4.10 -3.70 -6.14
CA ILE A 193 -4.50 -4.32 -4.86
C ILE A 193 -5.94 -4.82 -4.95
N PHE A 194 -6.86 -4.00 -5.46
CA PHE A 194 -8.26 -4.40 -5.58
C PHE A 194 -8.43 -5.55 -6.57
N ARG A 195 -7.76 -5.51 -7.73
CA ARG A 195 -7.78 -6.65 -8.66
C ARG A 195 -7.29 -7.94 -8.01
N SER A 196 -6.25 -7.89 -7.19
CA SER A 196 -5.78 -9.09 -6.46
C SER A 196 -6.73 -9.55 -5.36
N CYS A 197 -7.44 -8.63 -4.71
CA CYS A 197 -8.47 -8.95 -3.72
C CYS A 197 -9.65 -9.74 -4.32
N ARG A 198 -9.90 -9.59 -5.63
CA ARG A 198 -10.96 -10.32 -6.33
C ARG A 198 -10.90 -11.83 -6.12
N GLY A 199 -9.70 -12.43 -6.16
CA GLY A 199 -9.55 -13.88 -5.96
C GLY A 199 -10.00 -14.33 -4.56
N VAL A 200 -9.66 -13.54 -3.52
CA VAL A 200 -10.11 -13.80 -2.14
C VAL A 200 -11.63 -13.74 -2.06
N TYR A 201 -12.24 -12.73 -2.69
CA TYR A 201 -13.69 -12.57 -2.71
C TYR A 201 -14.40 -13.73 -3.42
N GLU A 202 -13.89 -14.13 -4.60
CA GLU A 202 -14.47 -15.22 -5.40
C GLU A 202 -14.46 -16.55 -4.65
N VAL A 203 -13.39 -16.85 -3.90
CA VAL A 203 -13.36 -18.06 -3.05
C VAL A 203 -14.43 -18.00 -1.95
N LEU A 204 -14.60 -16.85 -1.31
CA LEU A 204 -15.53 -16.70 -0.19
C LEU A 204 -17.00 -16.78 -0.62
N ILE A 205 -17.37 -16.28 -1.80
CA ILE A 205 -18.77 -16.30 -2.27
C ILE A 205 -19.17 -17.62 -2.93
N ASN A 206 -18.21 -18.47 -3.33
CA ASN A 206 -18.45 -19.77 -3.96
C ASN A 206 -18.70 -20.91 -2.94
N HIS A 207 -19.27 -20.58 -1.78
CA HIS A 207 -19.66 -21.57 -0.77
C HIS A 207 -20.98 -22.26 -1.16
N ARG A 208 -21.16 -23.50 -0.68
CA ARG A 208 -22.28 -24.40 -1.01
C ARG A 208 -23.50 -24.22 -0.10
N ILE A 209 -23.32 -23.66 1.11
CA ILE A 209 -24.35 -23.63 2.17
C ILE A 209 -25.43 -22.54 1.95
N HIS A 210 -25.23 -21.54 1.07
CA HIS A 210 -26.34 -20.68 0.61
C HIS A 210 -26.29 -20.33 -0.88
N ALA A 211 -27.46 -20.39 -1.51
CA ALA A 211 -27.76 -19.72 -2.78
C ALA A 211 -28.13 -18.25 -2.53
N THR A 212 -27.14 -17.43 -2.17
CA THR A 212 -27.29 -15.96 -2.11
C THR A 212 -26.69 -15.34 -3.37
N ASN A 213 -27.44 -14.45 -4.01
CA ASN A 213 -26.91 -13.64 -5.12
C ASN A 213 -26.00 -12.54 -4.54
N TYR A 214 -24.74 -12.88 -4.29
CA TYR A 214 -23.71 -11.90 -3.97
C TYR A 214 -23.47 -10.98 -5.17
N LYS A 215 -23.23 -9.68 -4.93
CA LYS A 215 -22.88 -8.77 -6.02
C LYS A 215 -21.56 -9.20 -6.64
N SER A 216 -21.41 -9.00 -7.94
CA SER A 216 -20.12 -9.21 -8.58
C SER A 216 -19.08 -8.21 -8.06
N PHE A 217 -17.81 -8.61 -8.09
CA PHE A 217 -16.69 -7.74 -7.71
C PHE A 217 -16.71 -6.39 -8.46
N LYS A 218 -17.10 -6.44 -9.75
CA LYS A 218 -17.22 -5.26 -10.63
C LYS A 218 -18.32 -4.30 -10.17
N GLU A 219 -19.46 -4.82 -9.71
CA GLU A 219 -20.54 -3.99 -9.15
C GLU A 219 -20.13 -3.26 -7.87
N ILE A 220 -19.15 -3.81 -7.13
CA ILE A 220 -18.73 -3.25 -5.84
C ILE A 220 -17.59 -2.25 -6.02
N TYR A 221 -16.55 -2.60 -6.77
CA TYR A 221 -15.35 -1.78 -6.90
C TYR A 221 -15.23 -1.02 -8.21
N SER A 222 -16.18 -1.14 -9.15
CA SER A 222 -16.15 -0.44 -10.44
C SER A 222 -14.77 -0.51 -11.14
N ILE A 223 -14.07 -1.63 -10.94
CA ILE A 223 -12.74 -1.95 -11.48
C ILE A 223 -12.93 -3.21 -12.32
N ASP A 224 -12.39 -3.18 -13.53
CA ASP A 224 -12.28 -4.33 -14.43
C ASP A 224 -11.16 -5.28 -13.98
#